data_AF-A0A496Y7H2-F1
#
_entry.id   AF-A0A496Y7H2-F1
#
_cell.length_a   1.000
_cell.length_b   1.000
_cell.length_c   1.000
_cell.angle_alpha   90.00
_cell.angle_beta   90.00
_cell.angle_gamma   90.00
#
_symmetry.space_group_name_H-M   'P 1'
#
loop_
_entity.id
_entity.type
_entity.pdbx_description
1 polymer ?
#
loop_
_entity_poly.entity_id
_entity_poly.type
_entity_poly.pdbx_seq_one_letter_code
_entity_poly.pdbx_strand_id
1 'polypeptide(L)' 'GKNPFQLDSKPPKEGFRDFLMGEVRYSSLTRTFPENAKKLFAQAEAEMKERYELYRQMAEQG' A
#
# COMPACT_ATOMS: atom_id res chain seq x y z
N GLY A 1 -25.87 -8.33 -15.46
CA GLY A 1 -25.68 -8.94 -14.12
C GLY A 1 -25.10 -7.89 -13.20
N LYS A 2 -25.07 -8.11 -11.88
CA LYS A 2 -24.35 -7.22 -10.96
C LYS A 2 -22.84 -7.49 -11.07
N ASN A 3 -22.00 -6.48 -10.83
CA ASN A 3 -20.56 -6.64 -10.67
C ASN A 3 -20.23 -7.76 -9.64
N PRO A 4 -19.45 -8.80 -10.02
CA PRO A 4 -19.04 -9.84 -9.07
C PRO A 4 -17.93 -9.39 -8.11
N PHE A 5 -17.21 -8.31 -8.43
CA PHE A 5 -16.14 -7.79 -7.60
C PHE A 5 -16.68 -6.77 -6.58
N GLN A 6 -16.31 -6.94 -5.31
CA GLN A 6 -16.68 -6.04 -4.22
C GLN A 6 -15.42 -5.61 -3.48
N LEU A 7 -15.28 -4.30 -3.29
CA LEU A 7 -14.18 -3.72 -2.51
C LEU A 7 -14.68 -3.36 -1.11
N ASP A 8 -14.41 -4.23 -0.14
CA ASP A 8 -14.85 -4.03 1.25
C ASP A 8 -13.96 -3.05 2.03
N SER A 9 -12.78 -2.73 1.50
CA SER A 9 -11.84 -1.82 2.15
C SER A 9 -12.13 -0.35 1.82
N LYS A 10 -12.08 0.48 2.85
CA LYS A 10 -12.16 1.94 2.72
C LYS A 10 -10.85 2.49 2.12
N PRO A 11 -10.86 3.74 1.60
CA PRO A 11 -9.64 4.41 1.19
C PRO A 11 -8.56 4.35 2.28
N PRO A 12 -7.29 4.10 1.91
CA PRO A 12 -6.19 4.10 2.87
C PRO A 12 -6.13 5.46 3.58
N LYS A 13 -6.03 5.43 4.91
CA LYS A 13 -5.80 6.60 5.75
C LYS A 13 -4.31 6.78 6.00
N GLU A 14 -3.90 8.01 6.32
CA GLU A 14 -2.49 8.38 6.41
C GLU A 14 -1.69 7.56 7.43
N GLY A 15 -0.39 7.40 7.15
CA GLY A 15 0.58 6.67 7.98
C GLY A 15 1.18 5.42 7.35
N PHE A 16 1.28 5.30 6.01
CA PHE A 16 1.91 4.11 5.39
C PHE A 16 3.33 3.85 5.92
N ARG A 17 4.12 4.92 6.04
CA ARG A 17 5.47 4.83 6.60
C ARG A 17 5.46 4.51 8.09
N ASP A 18 4.50 5.05 8.84
CA ASP A 18 4.36 4.78 10.28
C ASP A 18 3.98 3.30 10.53
N PHE A 19 3.09 2.76 9.70
CA PHE A 19 2.78 1.33 9.69
C PHE A 19 4.02 0.48 9.44
N LEU A 20 4.83 0.82 8.43
CA LEU A 20 6.08 0.11 8.19
C LEU A 20 7.04 0.21 9.38
N MET A 21 7.14 1.38 10.03
CA MET A 21 8.05 1.58 11.16
C MET A 21 7.58 0.96 12.48
N GLY A 22 6.29 0.61 12.59
CA GLY A 22 5.77 -0.21 13.69
C GLY A 22 6.20 -1.69 13.66
N GLU A 23 6.82 -2.13 12.57
CA GLU A 23 7.08 -3.54 12.28
C GLU A 23 8.60 -3.81 12.18
N VAL A 24 9.11 -4.75 12.99
CA VAL A 24 10.56 -5.08 13.05
C VAL A 24 11.12 -5.50 11.68
N ARG A 25 10.31 -6.18 10.86
CA ARG A 25 10.68 -6.65 9.52
C ARG A 25 11.03 -5.52 8.55
N TYR A 26 10.49 -4.31 8.73
CA TYR A 26 10.81 -3.16 7.89
C TYR A 26 11.81 -2.22 8.58
N SER A 27 11.71 -2.05 9.90
CA SER A 27 12.69 -1.21 10.62
C SER A 27 14.10 -1.79 10.57
N SER A 28 14.27 -3.12 10.54
CA SER A 28 15.58 -3.76 10.33
C SER A 28 16.23 -3.34 9.00
N LEU A 29 15.45 -3.28 7.91
CA LEU A 29 15.93 -2.86 6.58
C LEU A 29 16.47 -1.42 6.59
N THR A 30 15.83 -0.52 7.34
CA THR A 30 16.30 0.88 7.46
C THR A 30 17.65 1.00 8.16
N ARG A 31 17.95 0.07 9.08
CA ARG A 31 19.21 0.06 9.83
C ARG A 31 20.35 -0.52 9.02
N THR A 32 20.09 -1.58 8.26
CA THR A 32 21.13 -2.28 7.48
C THR A 32 21.36 -1.64 6.11
N PHE A 33 20.30 -1.16 5.44
CA PHE A 33 20.37 -0.62 4.08
C PHE A 33 19.50 0.65 3.94
N PRO A 34 19.86 1.77 4.57
CA PRO A 34 19.02 2.97 4.65
C PRO A 34 18.59 3.53 3.29
N GLU A 35 19.50 3.60 2.32
CA GLU A 35 19.21 4.10 0.97
C GLU A 35 18.24 3.19 0.19
N ASN A 36 18.40 1.87 0.33
CA ASN A 36 17.48 0.91 -0.28
C ASN A 36 16.12 0.96 0.40
N ALA A 37 16.07 1.07 1.72
CA ALA A 37 14.84 1.19 2.48
C ALA A 37 14.04 2.43 2.03
N LYS A 38 14.71 3.57 1.84
CA LYS A 38 14.08 4.79 1.33
C LYS A 38 13.43 4.57 -0.05
N LYS A 39 14.16 3.95 -0.98
CA LYS A 39 13.66 3.67 -2.35
C LYS A 39 12.49 2.68 -2.32
N LEU A 40 12.65 1.56 -1.62
CA LEU A 40 11.66 0.50 -1.54
C LEU A 40 10.38 0.95 -0.85
N PHE A 41 10.46 1.77 0.21
CA PHE A 41 9.27 2.28 0.88
C PHE A 41 8.50 3.28 0.02
N ALA A 42 9.20 4.15 -0.72
CA ALA A 42 8.54 5.05 -1.66
C ALA A 42 7.83 4.27 -2.79
N GLN A 43 8.50 3.24 -3.31
CA GLN A 43 7.91 2.35 -4.32
C GLN A 43 6.67 1.62 -3.77
N ALA A 44 6.77 1.02 -2.58
CA ALA A 44 5.66 0.30 -1.96
C ALA A 44 4.46 1.21 -1.67
N GLU A 45 4.70 2.49 -1.31
CA GLU A 45 3.63 3.46 -1.12
C GLU A 45 2.90 3.79 -2.44
N ALA A 46 3.65 3.96 -3.54
CA ALA A 46 3.08 4.19 -4.86
C ALA A 46 2.27 2.97 -5.33
N GLU A 47 2.83 1.77 -5.24
CA GLU A 47 2.16 0.52 -5.61
C GLU A 47 0.89 0.27 -4.79
N MET A 48 0.89 0.63 -3.50
CA MET A 48 -0.30 0.54 -2.65
C MET A 48 -1.42 1.46 -3.15
N LYS A 49 -1.10 2.70 -3.52
CA LYS A 49 -2.06 3.68 -4.06
C LYS A 49 -2.62 3.21 -5.41
N GLU A 50 -1.74 2.76 -6.32
CA GLU A 50 -2.14 2.23 -7.63
C GLU A 50 -3.04 1.01 -7.50
N ARG A 51 -2.68 0.05 -6.63
CA ARG A 51 -3.49 -1.15 -6.41
C ARG A 51 -4.86 -0.82 -5.83
N TYR A 52 -4.94 0.13 -4.90
CA TYR A 52 -6.22 0.57 -4.36
C TYR A 52 -7.10 1.19 -5.45
N GLU A 53 -6.54 2.07 -6.28
CA GLU A 53 -7.27 2.72 -7.36
C GLU A 53 -7.76 1.71 -8.41
N LEU A 54 -6.94 0.72 -8.77
CA LEU A 54 -7.35 -0.37 -9.64
C LEU A 54 -8.56 -1.13 -9.06
N TYR A 55 -8.51 -1.51 -7.79
CA TYR A 55 -9.62 -2.22 -7.15
C TYR A 55 -10.87 -1.34 -7.04
N ARG A 56 -10.72 -0.04 -6.78
CA ARG A 56 -11.83 0.91 -6.77
C ARG A 56 -12.53 0.94 -8.13
N GLN A 57 -11.76 1.07 -9.21
CA GLN A 57 -12.29 1.04 -10.58
C GLN A 57 -12.97 -0.28 -10.90
N MET A 58 -12.36 -1.42 -10.53
CA MET A 58 -12.97 -2.74 -10.72
C MET A 58 -14.31 -2.89 -10.00
N ALA A 59 -14.47 -2.30 -8.81
CA ALA A 59 -15.73 -2.32 -8.06
C ALA A 59 -16.80 -1.38 -8.66
N GLU A 60 -16.38 -0.26 -9.25
CA GLU A 60 -17.27 0.71 -9.89
C GLU A 60 -17.74 0.31 -11.30
N GLN A 61 -16.98 -0.54 -12.01
CA GLN A 61 -17.22 -0.87 -13.42
C GLN A 61 -18.16 -2.06 -13.70
N GLY A 62 -19.22 -2.28 -12.92
CA GLY A 62 -20.18 -3.37 -13.24
C GLY A 62 -21.58 -3.23 -12.69
#